data_AF-A0A8S1XSW9-F1
#
_entry.id   AF-A0A8S1XSW9-F1
#
_cell.length_a   1.000
_cell.length_b   1.000
_cell.length_c   1.000
_cell.angle_alpha   90.00
_cell.angle_beta   90.00
_cell.angle_gamma   90.00
#
_symmetry.space_group_name_H-M   'P 1'
#
loop_
_entity.id
_entity.type
_entity.pdbx_description
1 polymer ?
#
loop_
_entity_poly.entity_id
_entity_poly.type
_entity_poly.pdbx_seq_one_letter_code
_entity_poly.pdbx_strand_id
1 'polypeptide(L)'
;MTISNQSFNTSTFSSEEFCEETIPLSLIIGQAGNGKTQIMRKIFDEDVRIQLFKPILQEQLRYYFVDTSSFDFDSDYDSREEQIENYKNLLREYPNRVRSILIVVNFERTDLMKKKVININKYFSKFKNLFTLVITKFNLSEDIQRDKEQLKQSFKFLQAQNIIFVGDDTKKQKLLKDLRAKSLPRLEDGYEFNSVDTLFEEEDEEELKKLQNDLLKKFN
;
A
#
# COMPACT_ATOMS: atom_id res chain seq x y z
N MET A 1 -48.67 21.53 28.49
CA MET A 1 -47.87 20.28 28.46
C MET A 1 -46.82 20.46 27.39
N THR A 2 -45.57 20.50 27.81
CA THR A 2 -44.44 21.07 27.07
C THR A 2 -43.81 20.01 26.19
N ILE A 3 -43.70 20.29 24.89
CA ILE A 3 -43.00 19.46 23.91
C ILE A 3 -41.50 19.70 24.11
N SER A 4 -40.79 18.70 24.62
CA SER A 4 -39.33 18.73 24.76
C SER A 4 -38.68 18.46 23.40
N ASN A 5 -38.21 19.51 22.74
CA ASN A 5 -37.28 19.44 21.62
C ASN A 5 -35.97 18.81 22.10
N GLN A 6 -35.71 17.56 21.72
CA GLN A 6 -34.37 17.01 21.75
C GLN A 6 -33.61 17.52 20.52
N SER A 7 -32.79 18.53 20.75
CA SER A 7 -31.77 18.98 19.82
C SER A 7 -30.78 17.85 19.57
N PHE A 8 -30.73 17.37 18.34
CA PHE A 8 -29.64 16.54 17.85
C PHE A 8 -28.35 17.36 17.92
N ASN A 9 -27.49 17.04 18.89
CA ASN A 9 -26.12 17.54 18.92
C ASN A 9 -25.38 16.97 17.70
N THR A 10 -25.21 17.79 16.67
CA THR A 10 -24.17 17.63 15.66
C THR A 10 -22.81 17.87 16.31
N SER A 11 -22.26 16.83 16.94
CA SER A 11 -20.84 16.81 17.28
C SER A 11 -20.05 16.63 15.99
N THR A 12 -19.51 17.73 15.52
CA THR A 12 -18.45 17.81 14.53
C THR A 12 -17.26 17.00 15.07
N PHE A 13 -17.09 15.77 14.60
CA PHE A 13 -15.91 14.95 14.90
C PHE A 13 -14.71 15.55 14.15
N SER A 14 -14.03 16.50 14.77
CA SER A 14 -12.64 16.83 14.45
C SER A 14 -11.75 16.10 15.45
N SER A 15 -11.66 14.78 15.33
CA SER A 15 -10.56 14.02 15.90
C SER A 15 -9.57 13.78 14.78
N GLU A 16 -8.35 14.30 14.92
CA GLU A 16 -7.19 13.59 14.40
C GLU A 16 -7.29 12.17 14.99
N GLU A 17 -7.80 11.23 14.20
CA GLU A 17 -8.04 9.86 14.62
C GLU A 17 -6.70 9.26 15.06
N PHE A 18 -6.53 9.04 16.35
CA PHE A 18 -5.38 8.33 16.90
C PHE A 18 -5.31 6.94 16.23
N CYS A 19 -4.26 6.74 15.43
CA CYS A 19 -4.03 5.48 14.73
C CYS A 19 -3.46 4.44 15.71
N GLU A 20 -4.25 3.43 16.09
CA GLU A 20 -3.87 2.43 17.11
C GLU A 20 -2.54 1.74 16.75
N GLU A 21 -1.49 1.95 17.56
CA GLU A 21 -0.12 1.48 17.28
C GLU A 21 -0.02 -0.04 17.09
N THR A 22 -0.89 -0.80 17.74
CA THR A 22 -0.91 -2.27 17.70
C THR A 22 -1.58 -2.86 16.47
N ILE A 23 -2.14 -2.03 15.57
CA ILE A 23 -2.78 -2.50 14.35
C ILE A 23 -1.81 -2.38 13.16
N PRO A 24 -1.57 -3.45 12.39
CA PRO A 24 -0.69 -3.44 11.22
C PRO A 24 -1.21 -2.59 10.06
N LEU A 25 -0.28 -2.21 9.17
CA LEU A 25 -0.48 -1.39 7.99
C LEU A 25 -0.25 -2.17 6.69
N SER A 26 -1.12 -1.94 5.71
CA SER A 26 -1.04 -2.49 4.36
C SER A 26 -0.87 -1.34 3.38
N LEU A 27 0.20 -1.36 2.60
CA LEU A 27 0.39 -0.43 1.50
C LEU A 27 -0.33 -0.96 0.26
N ILE A 28 -1.02 -0.11 -0.49
CA ILE A 28 -1.60 -0.44 -1.79
C ILE A 28 -0.83 0.33 -2.85
N ILE A 29 -0.01 -0.38 -3.63
CA ILE A 29 0.96 0.18 -4.56
C ILE A 29 0.64 -0.28 -5.98
N GLY A 30 0.84 0.59 -6.96
CA GLY A 30 0.51 0.30 -8.36
C GLY A 30 0.49 1.55 -9.21
N GLN A 31 0.66 1.36 -10.52
CA GLN A 31 0.60 2.45 -11.50
C GLN A 31 -0.80 3.05 -11.60
N ALA A 32 -0.88 4.26 -12.17
CA ALA A 32 -2.12 4.90 -12.55
C ALA A 32 -2.99 3.97 -13.40
N GLY A 33 -4.30 3.94 -13.12
CA GLY A 33 -5.25 3.13 -13.87
C GLY A 33 -5.21 1.61 -13.57
N ASN A 34 -4.38 1.12 -12.66
CA ASN A 34 -4.39 -0.30 -12.24
C ASN A 34 -5.52 -0.65 -11.24
N GLY A 35 -6.32 0.33 -10.81
CA GLY A 35 -7.50 0.07 -9.96
C GLY A 35 -7.26 0.10 -8.44
N LYS A 36 -6.18 0.74 -7.94
CA LYS A 36 -5.93 0.91 -6.49
C LYS A 36 -7.14 1.49 -5.75
N THR A 37 -7.63 2.64 -6.23
CA THR A 37 -8.81 3.31 -5.66
C THR A 37 -10.07 2.46 -5.78
N GLN A 38 -10.23 1.67 -6.87
CA GLN A 38 -11.36 0.73 -7.00
C GLN A 38 -11.29 -0.37 -5.92
N ILE A 39 -10.09 -0.89 -5.62
CA ILE A 39 -9.88 -1.86 -4.55
C ILE A 39 -10.18 -1.23 -3.19
N MET A 40 -9.69 -0.02 -2.92
CA MET A 40 -10.01 0.71 -1.70
C MET A 40 -11.53 0.90 -1.55
N ARG A 41 -12.23 1.33 -2.59
CA ARG A 41 -13.70 1.47 -2.60
C ARG A 41 -14.46 0.15 -2.47
N LYS A 42 -13.85 -0.99 -2.78
CA LYS A 42 -14.43 -2.32 -2.53
C LYS A 42 -14.18 -2.81 -1.10
N ILE A 43 -13.07 -2.41 -0.48
CA ILE A 43 -12.71 -2.74 0.90
C ILE A 43 -13.53 -1.88 1.87
N PHE A 44 -13.65 -0.59 1.60
CA PHE A 44 -14.34 0.40 2.43
C PHE A 44 -15.73 0.70 1.90
N ASP A 45 -16.60 1.24 2.75
CA ASP A 45 -17.92 1.71 2.33
C ASP A 45 -17.81 3.04 1.55
N GLU A 46 -18.84 3.39 0.77
CA GLU A 46 -18.76 4.49 -0.21
C GLU A 46 -18.56 5.87 0.43
N ASP A 47 -19.00 6.05 1.66
CA ASP A 47 -18.92 7.27 2.46
C ASP A 47 -17.52 7.54 3.03
N VAL A 48 -16.64 6.54 3.06
CA VAL A 48 -15.27 6.70 3.57
C VAL A 48 -14.45 7.58 2.63
N ARG A 49 -13.86 8.66 3.16
CA ARG A 49 -12.96 9.53 2.40
C ARG A 49 -11.58 8.91 2.27
N ILE A 50 -11.22 8.46 1.07
CA ILE A 50 -9.89 7.94 0.77
C ILE A 50 -8.94 9.11 0.49
N GLN A 51 -7.86 9.20 1.27
CA GLN A 51 -6.78 10.16 1.09
C GLN A 51 -5.47 9.40 0.87
N LEU A 52 -4.60 9.91 0.01
CA LEU A 52 -3.31 9.30 -0.25
C LEU A 52 -2.43 9.39 1.01
N PHE A 53 -1.64 8.33 1.26
CA PHE A 53 -0.71 8.25 2.38
C PHE A 53 -1.34 8.45 3.76
N LYS A 54 -2.66 8.27 3.90
CA LYS A 54 -3.35 8.29 5.18
C LYS A 54 -3.96 6.91 5.50
N PRO A 55 -3.65 6.33 6.67
CA PRO A 55 -4.24 5.07 7.11
C PRO A 55 -5.75 5.13 7.24
N ILE A 56 -6.44 4.07 6.80
CA ILE A 56 -7.88 3.89 6.99
C ILE A 56 -8.12 2.51 7.61
N LEU A 57 -8.80 2.47 8.75
CA LEU A 57 -9.04 1.23 9.48
C LEU A 57 -10.16 0.41 8.83
N GLN A 58 -9.86 -0.82 8.40
CA GLN A 58 -10.89 -1.79 8.09
C GLN A 58 -11.14 -2.67 9.32
N GLU A 59 -12.15 -2.30 10.10
CA GLU A 59 -12.52 -2.92 11.38
C GLU A 59 -12.63 -4.44 11.32
N GLN A 60 -13.25 -4.97 10.27
CA GLN A 60 -13.41 -6.42 10.16
C GLN A 60 -12.05 -7.11 10.07
N LEU A 61 -11.08 -6.51 9.39
CA LEU A 61 -9.75 -7.07 9.22
C LEU A 61 -8.80 -6.71 10.37
N ARG A 62 -9.15 -5.73 11.21
CA ARG A 62 -8.23 -5.10 12.18
C ARG A 62 -6.90 -4.78 11.50
N TYR A 63 -6.98 -3.99 10.44
CA TYR A 63 -5.86 -3.65 9.58
C TYR A 63 -6.06 -2.25 9.00
N TYR A 64 -5.01 -1.45 9.00
CA TYR A 64 -5.00 -0.17 8.31
C TYR A 64 -4.58 -0.34 6.85
N PHE A 65 -5.28 0.31 5.93
CA PHE A 65 -4.90 0.35 4.52
C PHE A 65 -4.51 1.77 4.14
N VAL A 66 -3.45 1.88 3.34
CA VAL A 66 -2.94 3.14 2.81
C VAL A 66 -2.97 3.09 1.29
N ASP A 67 -3.77 3.94 0.66
CA ASP A 67 -3.67 4.18 -0.78
C ASP A 67 -2.43 5.06 -1.04
N THR A 68 -1.55 4.63 -1.93
CA THR A 68 -0.37 5.40 -2.31
C THR A 68 -0.63 6.14 -3.62
N SER A 69 0.21 7.12 -3.94
CA SER A 69 0.25 7.72 -5.27
C SER A 69 0.47 6.67 -6.37
N SER A 70 0.26 7.07 -7.63
CA SER A 70 0.68 6.25 -8.77
C SER A 70 2.17 5.96 -8.67
N PHE A 71 2.52 4.67 -8.64
CA PHE A 71 3.93 4.28 -8.59
C PHE A 71 4.57 4.44 -9.96
N ASP A 72 5.31 5.53 -10.14
CA ASP A 72 6.17 5.74 -11.30
C ASP A 72 7.42 6.48 -10.84
N PHE A 73 8.49 5.73 -10.59
CA PHE A 73 9.79 6.29 -10.20
C PHE A 73 10.72 6.48 -11.40
N ASP A 74 10.25 6.13 -12.60
CA ASP A 74 10.97 6.36 -13.86
C ASP A 74 10.49 7.67 -14.53
N SER A 75 9.61 8.43 -13.87
CA SER A 75 9.14 9.76 -14.26
C SER A 75 10.24 10.84 -14.10
N ASP A 76 9.87 12.12 -14.25
CA ASP A 76 10.76 13.23 -13.92
C ASP A 76 11.24 13.16 -12.46
N TYR A 77 12.40 13.77 -12.23
CA TYR A 77 13.14 13.71 -10.97
C TYR A 77 12.30 14.23 -9.79
N ASP A 78 11.63 15.37 -9.97
CA ASP A 78 10.89 16.03 -8.89
C ASP A 78 9.73 15.16 -8.40
N SER A 79 8.95 14.59 -9.31
CA SER A 79 7.86 13.68 -8.95
C SER A 79 8.36 12.42 -8.24
N ARG A 80 9.53 11.90 -8.64
CA ARG A 80 10.14 10.74 -7.97
C ARG A 80 10.52 11.08 -6.53
N GLU A 81 11.26 12.17 -6.32
CA GLU A 81 11.69 12.57 -4.97
C GLU A 81 10.50 12.87 -4.05
N GLU A 82 9.46 13.53 -4.55
CA GLU A 82 8.23 13.77 -3.80
C GLU A 82 7.57 12.45 -3.35
N GLN A 83 7.48 11.46 -4.24
CA GLN A 83 6.92 10.17 -3.87
C GLN A 83 7.78 9.46 -2.82
N ILE A 84 9.11 9.47 -2.98
CA ILE A 84 10.05 8.88 -2.01
C ILE A 84 9.85 9.51 -0.63
N GLU A 85 9.77 10.84 -0.57
CA GLU A 85 9.58 11.58 0.67
C GLU A 85 8.23 11.27 1.33
N ASN A 86 7.17 11.08 0.54
CA ASN A 86 5.87 10.63 1.07
C ASN A 86 5.95 9.22 1.70
N TYR A 87 6.71 8.29 1.11
CA TYR A 87 6.96 6.98 1.73
C TYR A 87 7.80 7.10 2.99
N LYS A 88 8.88 7.89 2.98
CA LYS A 88 9.72 8.14 4.17
C LYS A 88 8.87 8.69 5.32
N ASN A 89 8.06 9.70 5.06
CA ASN A 89 7.17 10.30 6.06
C ASN A 89 6.15 9.31 6.62
N LEU A 90 5.52 8.49 5.75
CA LEU A 90 4.61 7.45 6.21
C LEU A 90 5.30 6.43 7.13
N LEU A 91 6.51 5.99 6.77
CA LEU A 91 7.26 4.99 7.52
C LEU A 91 7.79 5.55 8.85
N ARG A 92 8.14 6.84 8.89
CA ARG A 92 8.49 7.57 10.11
C ARG A 92 7.29 7.75 11.04
N GLU A 93 6.13 8.11 10.49
CA GLU A 93 4.89 8.31 11.25
C GLU A 93 4.36 6.98 11.82
N TYR A 94 4.59 5.86 11.11
CA TYR A 94 4.11 4.53 11.49
C TYR A 94 5.22 3.46 11.50
N PRO A 95 6.22 3.61 12.40
CA PRO A 95 7.42 2.77 12.40
C PRO A 95 7.07 1.31 12.72
N ASN A 96 7.70 0.37 12.00
CA ASN A 96 7.54 -1.08 12.23
C ASN A 96 6.11 -1.63 12.07
N ARG A 97 5.19 -0.89 11.43
CA ARG A 97 3.80 -1.30 11.30
C ARG A 97 3.43 -1.90 9.95
N VAL A 98 4.21 -1.65 8.90
CA VAL A 98 3.94 -2.20 7.56
C VAL A 98 4.16 -3.71 7.56
N ARG A 99 3.10 -4.47 7.28
CA ARG A 99 3.11 -5.95 7.29
C ARG A 99 2.60 -6.57 6.01
N SER A 100 2.10 -5.74 5.09
CA SER A 100 1.58 -6.16 3.79
C SER A 100 1.84 -5.09 2.74
N ILE A 101 2.23 -5.51 1.55
CA ILE A 101 2.32 -4.66 0.36
C ILE A 101 1.47 -5.31 -0.73
N LEU A 102 0.34 -4.68 -1.04
CA LEU A 102 -0.58 -5.09 -2.09
C LEU A 102 -0.15 -4.43 -3.40
N ILE A 103 0.45 -5.21 -4.29
CA ILE A 103 0.86 -4.76 -5.63
C ILE A 103 -0.33 -4.92 -6.56
N VAL A 104 -0.88 -3.81 -7.04
CA VAL A 104 -2.08 -3.78 -7.87
C VAL A 104 -1.72 -3.64 -9.35
N VAL A 105 -2.19 -4.59 -10.16
CA VAL A 105 -2.04 -4.60 -11.63
C VAL A 105 -3.34 -4.99 -12.32
N ASN A 106 -3.61 -4.43 -13.49
CA ASN A 106 -4.73 -4.89 -14.32
C ASN A 106 -4.45 -6.27 -14.91
N PHE A 107 -5.48 -7.08 -15.09
CA PHE A 107 -5.45 -8.24 -15.97
C PHE A 107 -5.33 -7.74 -17.42
N GLU A 108 -4.23 -8.10 -18.05
CA GLU A 108 -3.88 -7.76 -19.43
C GLU A 108 -2.81 -8.75 -19.91
N ARG A 109 -2.09 -8.41 -20.98
CA ARG A 109 -0.96 -9.23 -21.42
C ARG A 109 0.06 -9.44 -20.30
N THR A 110 0.45 -10.70 -20.08
CA THR A 110 1.31 -11.09 -18.95
C THR A 110 2.66 -10.39 -18.92
N ASP A 111 3.25 -10.07 -20.08
CA ASP A 111 4.50 -9.32 -20.19
C ASP A 111 4.38 -7.88 -19.66
N LEU A 112 3.27 -7.21 -19.96
CA LEU A 112 2.98 -5.88 -19.44
C LEU A 112 2.78 -5.91 -17.91
N MET A 113 2.01 -6.88 -17.42
CA MET A 113 1.80 -7.06 -15.99
C MET A 113 3.14 -7.31 -15.26
N LYS A 114 4.00 -8.18 -15.81
CA LYS A 114 5.34 -8.44 -15.27
C LYS A 114 6.19 -7.18 -15.23
N LYS A 115 6.21 -6.37 -16.29
CA LYS A 115 6.95 -5.10 -16.31
C LYS A 115 6.55 -4.19 -15.14
N LYS A 116 5.24 -4.05 -14.90
CA LYS A 116 4.70 -3.22 -13.80
C LYS A 116 5.14 -3.73 -12.42
N VAL A 117 5.04 -5.03 -12.20
CA VAL A 117 5.45 -5.68 -10.95
C VAL A 117 6.96 -5.57 -10.74
N ILE A 118 7.76 -5.79 -11.79
CA ILE A 118 9.23 -5.70 -11.73
C ILE A 118 9.65 -4.28 -11.36
N ASN A 119 8.98 -3.25 -11.88
CA ASN A 119 9.29 -1.86 -11.55
C ASN A 119 9.14 -1.60 -10.04
N ILE A 120 8.03 -2.03 -9.43
CA ILE A 120 7.83 -1.90 -7.98
C ILE A 120 8.84 -2.75 -7.20
N ASN A 121 9.06 -3.99 -7.65
CA ASN A 121 9.98 -4.92 -6.99
C ASN A 121 11.43 -4.43 -6.99
N LYS A 122 11.86 -3.59 -7.93
CA LYS A 122 13.19 -2.96 -7.93
C LYS A 122 13.44 -2.18 -6.63
N TYR A 123 12.44 -1.42 -6.19
CA TYR A 123 12.53 -0.50 -5.07
C TYR A 123 12.13 -1.13 -3.73
N PHE A 124 11.22 -2.11 -3.75
CA PHE A 124 10.76 -2.83 -2.56
C PHE A 124 11.36 -4.24 -2.42
N SER A 125 12.49 -4.51 -3.08
CA SER A 125 13.07 -5.87 -3.17
C SER A 125 13.41 -6.49 -1.81
N LYS A 126 13.76 -5.68 -0.81
CA LYS A 126 14.01 -6.10 0.58
C LYS A 126 12.75 -6.64 1.27
N PHE A 127 11.57 -6.24 0.81
CA PHE A 127 10.27 -6.53 1.43
C PHE A 127 9.42 -7.54 0.65
N LYS A 128 10.05 -8.34 -0.24
CA LYS A 128 9.33 -9.31 -1.10
C LYS A 128 8.45 -10.27 -0.32
N ASN A 129 8.87 -10.65 0.89
CA ASN A 129 8.12 -11.53 1.78
C ASN A 129 6.79 -10.92 2.24
N LEU A 130 6.56 -9.61 2.08
CA LEU A 130 5.32 -8.91 2.40
C LEU A 130 4.38 -8.76 1.20
N PHE A 131 4.80 -9.19 0.00
CA PHE A 131 4.06 -8.91 -1.21
C PHE A 131 2.81 -9.81 -1.34
N THR A 132 1.71 -9.19 -1.74
CA THR A 132 0.56 -9.86 -2.36
C THR A 132 0.28 -9.19 -3.69
N LEU A 133 0.12 -9.99 -4.75
CA LEU A 133 -0.28 -9.48 -6.06
C LEU A 133 -1.81 -9.42 -6.15
N VAL A 134 -2.36 -8.26 -6.47
CA VAL A 134 -3.79 -8.04 -6.70
C VAL A 134 -4.01 -7.76 -8.18
N ILE A 135 -4.65 -8.69 -8.87
CA ILE A 135 -4.92 -8.62 -10.30
C ILE A 135 -6.36 -8.14 -10.48
N THR A 136 -6.53 -6.88 -10.87
CA THR A 136 -7.82 -6.22 -11.12
C THR A 136 -8.32 -6.47 -12.53
N LYS A 137 -9.56 -6.08 -12.84
CA LYS A 137 -10.19 -6.29 -14.17
C LYS A 137 -10.20 -7.76 -14.62
N PHE A 138 -10.18 -8.71 -13.67
CA PHE A 138 -10.10 -10.13 -14.00
C PHE A 138 -11.40 -10.67 -14.63
N ASN A 139 -12.48 -9.88 -14.62
CA ASN A 139 -13.69 -10.15 -15.41
C ASN A 139 -13.46 -10.14 -16.92
N LEU A 140 -12.31 -9.65 -17.41
CA LEU A 140 -11.93 -9.72 -18.82
C LEU A 140 -11.33 -11.08 -19.22
N SER A 141 -11.14 -12.00 -18.28
CA SER A 141 -10.65 -13.36 -18.56
C SER A 141 -11.73 -14.19 -19.26
N GLU A 142 -11.37 -14.78 -20.41
CA GLU A 142 -12.23 -15.72 -21.15
C GLU A 142 -12.21 -17.12 -20.54
N ASP A 143 -11.09 -17.53 -19.93
CA ASP A 143 -10.91 -18.80 -19.23
C ASP A 143 -10.31 -18.58 -17.84
N ILE A 144 -11.22 -18.37 -16.87
CA ILE A 144 -10.91 -18.02 -15.49
C ILE A 144 -9.94 -19.00 -14.83
N GLN A 145 -10.07 -20.31 -15.09
CA GLN A 145 -9.24 -21.30 -14.40
C GLN A 145 -7.85 -21.37 -14.99
N ARG A 146 -7.77 -21.47 -16.32
CA ARG A 146 -6.50 -21.50 -17.04
C ARG A 146 -5.67 -20.24 -16.78
N ASP A 147 -6.29 -19.06 -16.85
CA ASP A 147 -5.60 -17.79 -16.64
C ASP A 147 -5.07 -17.65 -15.21
N LYS A 148 -5.82 -18.12 -14.20
CA LYS A 148 -5.33 -18.15 -12.82
C LYS A 148 -4.10 -19.02 -12.65
N GLU A 149 -4.10 -20.22 -13.23
CA GLU A 149 -2.96 -21.14 -13.16
C GLU A 149 -1.75 -20.57 -13.89
N GLN A 150 -1.95 -20.05 -15.10
CA GLN A 150 -0.89 -19.44 -15.89
C GLN A 150 -0.27 -18.23 -15.19
N LEU A 151 -1.09 -17.34 -14.59
CA LEU A 151 -0.60 -16.17 -13.86
C LEU A 151 0.15 -16.59 -12.60
N LYS A 152 -0.34 -17.58 -11.84
CA LYS A 152 0.39 -18.14 -10.69
C LYS A 152 1.77 -18.65 -11.07
N GLN A 153 1.88 -19.39 -12.19
CA GLN A 153 3.17 -19.85 -12.70
C GLN A 153 4.05 -18.69 -13.16
N SER A 154 3.47 -17.73 -13.89
CA SER A 154 4.16 -16.59 -14.46
C SER A 154 4.76 -15.65 -13.40
N PHE A 155 4.12 -15.53 -12.24
CA PHE A 155 4.55 -14.67 -11.14
C PHE A 155 5.30 -15.43 -10.02
N LYS A 156 5.65 -16.70 -10.23
CA LYS A 156 6.39 -17.50 -9.24
C LYS A 156 7.71 -16.84 -8.80
N PHE A 157 8.37 -16.10 -9.70
CA PHE A 157 9.61 -15.36 -9.41
C PHE A 157 9.45 -14.28 -8.32
N LEU A 158 8.23 -13.75 -8.13
CA LEU A 158 7.95 -12.70 -7.16
C LEU A 158 7.99 -13.23 -5.72
N GLN A 159 7.75 -14.54 -5.54
CA GLN A 159 7.60 -15.18 -4.23
C GLN A 159 6.58 -14.48 -3.32
N ALA A 160 5.55 -13.85 -3.92
CA ALA A 160 4.47 -13.21 -3.18
C ALA A 160 3.72 -14.24 -2.31
N GLN A 161 3.24 -13.78 -1.15
CA GLN A 161 2.44 -14.57 -0.20
C GLN A 161 1.16 -15.11 -0.86
N ASN A 162 0.57 -14.31 -1.74
CA ASN A 162 -0.68 -14.64 -2.41
C ASN A 162 -0.86 -13.91 -3.74
N ILE A 163 -1.77 -14.40 -4.56
CA ILE A 163 -2.31 -13.71 -5.74
C ILE A 163 -3.83 -13.68 -5.63
N ILE A 164 -4.40 -12.48 -5.58
CA ILE A 164 -5.84 -12.24 -5.48
C ILE A 164 -6.34 -11.73 -6.83
N PHE A 165 -7.42 -12.34 -7.32
CA PHE A 165 -8.03 -11.99 -8.60
C PHE A 165 -9.34 -11.26 -8.35
N VAL A 166 -9.43 -10.01 -8.81
CA VAL A 166 -10.56 -9.12 -8.57
C VAL A 166 -11.16 -8.70 -9.91
N GLY A 167 -12.43 -9.06 -10.10
CA GLY A 167 -13.28 -8.55 -11.17
C GLY A 167 -14.32 -7.56 -10.64
N ASP A 168 -15.06 -6.93 -11.55
CA ASP A 168 -16.14 -6.02 -11.19
C ASP A 168 -17.21 -6.70 -10.31
N ASP A 169 -17.48 -7.97 -10.58
CA ASP A 169 -18.41 -8.87 -9.86
C ASP A 169 -17.92 -9.32 -8.47
N THR A 170 -16.66 -9.03 -8.12
CA THR A 170 -16.08 -9.46 -6.85
C THR A 170 -16.72 -8.68 -5.70
N LYS A 171 -17.46 -9.41 -4.86
CA LYS A 171 -18.13 -8.89 -3.65
C LYS A 171 -17.12 -8.54 -2.55
N LYS A 172 -17.38 -7.47 -1.79
CA LYS A 172 -16.60 -7.03 -0.62
C LYS A 172 -16.23 -8.18 0.31
N GLN A 173 -17.22 -8.96 0.75
CA GLN A 173 -17.00 -10.09 1.66
C GLN A 173 -16.03 -11.15 1.13
N LYS A 174 -16.05 -11.42 -0.19
CA LYS A 174 -15.09 -12.33 -0.82
C LYS A 174 -13.68 -11.73 -0.79
N LEU A 175 -13.55 -10.45 -1.15
CA LEU A 175 -12.26 -9.75 -1.13
C LEU A 175 -11.65 -9.70 0.28
N LEU A 176 -12.44 -9.35 1.31
CA LEU A 176 -11.97 -9.35 2.70
C LEU A 176 -11.51 -10.74 3.15
N LYS A 177 -12.22 -11.79 2.76
CA LYS A 177 -11.81 -13.18 3.03
C LYS A 177 -10.49 -13.53 2.35
N ASP A 178 -10.33 -13.20 1.07
CA ASP A 178 -9.12 -13.50 0.30
C ASP A 178 -7.89 -12.74 0.85
N LEU A 179 -8.09 -11.50 1.30
CA LEU A 179 -7.06 -10.70 1.98
C LEU A 179 -6.65 -11.32 3.32
N ARG A 180 -7.62 -11.66 4.19
CA ARG A 180 -7.33 -12.22 5.51
C ARG A 180 -6.60 -13.57 5.45
N ALA A 181 -6.83 -14.36 4.41
CA ALA A 181 -6.34 -15.74 4.35
C ALA A 181 -4.80 -15.85 4.35
N LYS A 182 -4.11 -15.02 3.55
CA LYS A 182 -2.65 -15.13 3.37
C LYS A 182 -1.93 -13.80 3.16
N SER A 183 -2.65 -12.69 3.08
CA SER A 183 -2.08 -11.41 2.64
C SER A 183 -1.91 -10.40 3.77
N LEU A 184 -2.46 -10.66 4.95
CA LEU A 184 -2.50 -9.72 6.07
C LEU A 184 -1.98 -10.39 7.36
N PRO A 185 -0.66 -10.61 7.48
CA PRO A 185 -0.07 -11.17 8.70
C PRO A 185 -0.23 -10.20 9.87
N ARG A 186 -0.35 -10.74 11.09
CA ARG A 186 -0.43 -9.92 12.32
C ARG A 186 0.93 -9.30 12.65
N LEU A 187 0.92 -8.29 13.53
CA LEU A 187 2.14 -7.83 14.21
C LEU A 187 2.59 -8.90 15.21
N GLU A 188 3.89 -9.15 15.23
CA GLU A 188 4.55 -10.08 16.13
C GLU A 188 5.53 -9.29 17.00
N ASP A 189 5.73 -9.71 18.25
CA ASP A 189 6.68 -9.09 19.15
C ASP A 189 8.10 -9.17 18.56
N GLY A 190 8.81 -8.05 18.52
CA GLY A 190 10.15 -7.96 17.96
C GLY A 190 10.21 -7.84 16.43
N TYR A 191 9.08 -7.66 15.74
CA TYR A 191 9.10 -7.33 14.32
C TYR A 191 9.72 -5.94 14.07
N GLU A 192 10.58 -5.86 13.04
CA GLU A 192 11.18 -4.63 12.57
C GLU A 192 10.95 -4.47 11.06
N PHE A 193 10.37 -3.35 10.66
CA PHE A 193 10.33 -2.91 9.26
C PHE A 193 11.61 -2.11 8.99
N ASN A 194 12.66 -2.82 8.60
CA ASN A 194 13.98 -2.20 8.42
C ASN A 194 14.13 -1.61 7.01
N SER A 195 14.14 -0.27 6.91
CA SER A 195 14.36 0.49 5.67
C SER A 195 15.83 0.80 5.35
N VAL A 196 16.79 0.39 6.17
CA VAL A 196 18.24 0.57 5.92
C VAL A 196 18.63 -0.05 4.56
N ASP A 197 19.57 0.56 3.85
CA ASP A 197 20.01 0.19 2.50
C ASP A 197 18.89 0.25 1.44
N THR A 198 17.85 1.04 1.71
CA THR A 198 16.80 1.35 0.73
C THR A 198 16.70 2.86 0.54
N LEU A 199 16.10 3.28 -0.57
CA LEU A 199 15.79 4.70 -0.79
C LEU A 199 14.78 5.30 0.21
N PHE A 200 14.18 4.46 1.06
CA PHE A 200 13.29 4.89 2.14
C PHE A 200 14.02 5.01 3.49
N GLU A 201 15.33 4.80 3.51
CA GLU A 201 16.16 5.04 4.67
C GLU A 201 16.12 6.53 5.03
N GLU A 202 16.07 6.80 6.34
CA GLU A 202 16.22 8.17 6.82
C GLU A 202 17.65 8.62 6.62
N GLU A 203 17.80 9.83 6.09
CA GLU A 203 19.13 10.40 5.91
C GLU A 203 19.71 10.77 7.27
N ASP A 204 20.95 10.34 7.53
CA ASP A 204 21.69 10.77 8.71
C ASP A 204 22.09 12.25 8.54
N GLU A 205 21.37 13.13 9.23
CA GLU A 205 21.63 14.57 9.20
C GLU A 205 23.06 14.92 9.64
N GLU A 206 23.67 14.16 10.55
CA GLU A 206 25.05 14.40 10.99
C GLU A 206 26.04 14.02 9.89
N GLU A 207 25.80 12.91 9.19
CA GLU A 207 26.60 12.49 8.04
C GLU A 207 26.52 13.50 6.89
N LEU A 208 25.33 14.01 6.59
CA LEU A 208 25.11 15.08 5.62
C LEU A 208 25.82 16.39 6.00
N LYS A 209 25.69 16.82 7.25
CA LYS A 209 26.39 18.02 7.76
C LYS A 209 27.91 17.83 7.67
N LYS A 210 28.41 16.63 7.96
CA LYS A 210 29.84 16.31 7.85
C LYS A 210 30.34 16.33 6.40
N LEU A 211 29.60 15.73 5.47
CA LEU A 211 29.88 15.77 4.03
C LEU A 211 29.88 17.20 3.48
N GLN A 212 28.90 18.02 3.85
CA GLN A 212 28.84 19.44 3.45
C GLN A 212 30.07 20.21 3.97
N ASN A 213 30.44 19.99 5.23
CA ASN A 213 31.63 20.61 5.82
C ASN A 213 32.93 20.17 5.13
N ASP A 214 33.05 18.90 4.76
CA ASP A 214 34.23 18.37 4.07
C ASP A 214 34.33 18.84 2.61
N LEU A 215 33.20 19.03 1.92
CA LEU A 215 33.16 19.67 0.60
C LEU A 215 33.55 21.14 0.69
N LEU A 216 33.00 21.89 1.64
CA LEU A 216 33.36 23.30 1.88
C LEU A 216 34.85 23.47 2.19
N LYS A 217 35.48 22.51 2.87
CA LYS A 217 36.94 22.52 3.14
C LYS A 217 37.80 22.13 1.94
N LYS A 218 37.26 21.42 0.94
CA LYS A 218 38.01 21.02 -0.27
C LYS A 218 38.02 22.09 -1.36
N PHE A 219 37.05 23.01 -1.34
CA PHE A 219 36.92 24.09 -2.32
C PHE A 219 37.32 25.47 -1.76
N ASN A 220 37.79 25.53 -0.51
CA ASN A 220 38.51 26.66 0.09
C ASN A 220 39.99 26.30 0.23
#